data_AF-A0A2M7KRV1-F1
#
_entry.id   AF-A0A2M7KRV1-F1
#
_cell.length_a   1.000
_cell.length_b   1.000
_cell.length_c   1.000
_cell.angle_alpha   90.00
_cell.angle_beta   90.00
_cell.angle_gamma   90.00
#
_symmetry.space_group_name_H-M   'P 1'
#
loop_
_entity.id
_entity.type
_entity.pdbx_description
1 polymer ?
#
loop_
_entity_poly.entity_id
_entity_poly.type
_entity_poly.pdbx_seq_one_letter_code
_entity_poly.pdbx_strand_id
1 'polypeptide(L)' 'MKTVHIPRADELKAERVFRETRFGYTAAPNDVFVVSDALYDALAAAGVRMERRDAREGLPIWMRSPAEKRAWEQARAAAK' A
#
# COMPACT_ATOMS: atom_id res chain seq x y z
N MET A 1 -10.36 -4.37 4.04
CA MET A 1 -8.91 -4.49 3.73
C MET A 1 -8.40 -3.13 3.31
N LYS A 2 -7.40 -2.61 4.01
CA LYS A 2 -6.83 -1.27 3.82
C LYS A 2 -5.49 -1.38 3.11
N THR A 3 -5.19 -0.41 2.25
CA THR A 3 -3.88 -0.30 1.62
C THR A 3 -3.10 0.82 2.25
N VAL A 4 -1.90 0.49 2.71
CA VAL A 4 -1.03 1.40 3.45
C VAL A 4 0.38 1.34 2.91
N HIS A 5 1.02 2.48 2.81
CA HIS A 5 2.47 2.55 2.69
C HIS A 5 3.05 2.66 4.10
N ILE A 6 4.04 1.81 4.38
CA ILE A 6 4.81 1.86 5.63
C ILE A 6 6.17 2.43 5.28
N PRO A 7 6.54 3.62 5.78
CA PRO A 7 7.84 4.19 5.51
C PRO A 7 8.95 3.27 6.02
N ARG A 8 10.06 3.21 5.28
CA ARG A 8 11.26 2.42 5.61
C ARG A 8 11.73 2.56 7.05
N ALA A 9 11.58 3.76 7.62
CA ALA A 9 11.96 4.08 9.00
C ALA A 9 11.14 3.32 10.07
N ASP A 10 9.98 2.77 9.73
CA ASP A 10 9.10 2.02 10.64
C ASP A 10 8.93 0.54 10.23
N GLU A 11 9.66 0.06 9.22
CA GLU A 11 9.61 -1.32 8.74
C GLU A 11 9.89 -2.33 9.86
N LEU A 12 10.92 -2.11 10.69
CA LEU A 12 11.26 -3.04 11.79
C LEU A 12 10.16 -3.14 12.85
N LYS A 13 9.42 -2.04 13.09
CA LYS A 13 8.27 -2.05 14.01
C LYS A 13 7.10 -2.78 13.39
N ALA A 14 6.83 -2.55 12.10
CA ALA A 14 5.79 -3.23 11.35
C ALA A 14 6.06 -4.74 11.26
N GLU A 15 7.30 -5.15 11.01
CA GLU A 15 7.72 -6.55 10.97
C GLU A 15 7.43 -7.25 12.30
N ARG A 16 7.73 -6.61 13.43
CA ARG A 16 7.40 -7.16 14.75
C ARG A 16 5.90 -7.41 14.90
N VAL A 17 5.08 -6.43 14.53
CA VAL A 17 3.61 -6.57 14.56
C VAL A 17 3.14 -7.71 13.65
N PHE A 18 3.67 -7.81 12.42
CA PHE A 18 3.33 -8.88 11.48
C PHE A 18 3.66 -10.27 12.01
N ARG A 19 4.81 -10.42 12.70
CA ARG A 19 5.22 -11.68 13.32
C ARG A 19 4.31 -12.09 14.48
N GLU A 20 3.81 -11.12 15.24
CA GLU A 20 3.00 -11.36 16.44
C GLU A 20 1.52 -11.63 16.13
N THR A 21 0.96 -10.98 15.11
CA THR A 21 -0.50 -10.95 14.91
C THR A 21 -1.08 -12.08 14.05
N ARG A 22 -0.25 -12.93 13.41
CA ARG A 22 -0.68 -14.04 12.52
C ARG A 22 -1.63 -13.65 11.36
N PHE A 23 -1.96 -12.37 11.17
CA PHE A 23 -2.87 -11.91 10.13
C PHE A 23 -2.18 -11.90 8.76
N GLY A 24 -2.95 -12.15 7.71
CA GLY A 24 -2.46 -12.08 6.33
C GLY A 24 -2.18 -10.63 5.90
N TYR A 25 -1.05 -10.42 5.25
CA TYR A 25 -0.73 -9.21 4.51
C TYR A 25 -0.22 -9.59 3.11
N THR A 26 -0.33 -8.67 2.16
CA THR A 26 0.29 -8.80 0.84
C THR A 26 1.14 -7.58 0.57
N ALA A 27 2.41 -7.79 0.24
CA ALA A 27 3.33 -6.73 -0.16
C ALA A 27 3.27 -6.52 -1.68
N ALA A 28 2.94 -5.30 -2.09
CA ALA A 28 3.07 -4.83 -3.46
C ALA A 28 4.42 -4.11 -3.63
N PRO A 29 4.90 -3.90 -4.86
CA PRO A 29 6.11 -3.11 -5.11
C PRO A 29 5.99 -1.70 -4.50
N ASN A 30 7.10 -1.16 -4.00
CA ASN A 30 7.21 0.17 -3.34
C ASN A 30 6.62 0.25 -1.92
N ASP A 31 6.84 -0.77 -1.09
CA ASP A 31 6.52 -0.74 0.36
C ASP A 31 5.02 -0.49 0.66
N VAL A 32 4.16 -0.93 -0.26
CA VAL A 32 2.70 -0.85 -0.15
C VAL A 32 2.15 -2.19 0.33
N PHE A 33 1.41 -2.17 1.42
CA PHE A 33 0.85 -3.34 2.08
C PHE A 33 -0.68 -3.31 2.02
N VAL A 34 -1.29 -4.42 1.63
CA VAL A 34 -2.72 -4.66 1.84
C VAL A 34 -2.88 -5.40 3.17
N VAL A 35 -3.52 -4.76 4.14
CA VAL A 35 -3.70 -5.25 5.51
C VAL A 35 -5.18 -5.41 5.87
N SER A 36 -5.47 -6.38 6.74
CA SER A 36 -6.80 -6.49 7.37
C SER A 36 -7.06 -5.31 8.31
N ASP A 37 -8.32 -5.07 8.69
CA ASP A 37 -8.65 -3.97 9.61
C ASP A 37 -8.03 -4.20 10.99
N ALA A 38 -8.05 -5.45 11.49
CA ALA A 38 -7.40 -5.82 12.75
C ALA A 38 -5.87 -5.60 12.72
N LEU A 39 -5.22 -5.90 11.60
CA LEU A 39 -3.79 -5.67 11.44
C LEU A 39 -3.46 -4.17 11.33
N TYR A 40 -4.30 -3.39 10.65
CA TYR A 40 -4.16 -1.95 10.62
C TYR A 40 -4.24 -1.34 12.04
N ASP A 41 -5.21 -1.78 12.84
CA ASP A 41 -5.37 -1.28 14.20
C ASP A 41 -4.18 -1.68 15.10
N ALA A 42 -3.64 -2.90 14.92
CA ALA A 42 -2.42 -3.34 15.62
C ALA A 42 -1.18 -2.51 15.23
N LEU A 43 -1.01 -2.19 13.94
CA LEU A 43 0.07 -1.32 13.47
C LEU A 43 -0.06 0.10 14.02
N ALA A 44 -1.28 0.64 14.07
CA ALA A 44 -1.56 1.95 14.66
C ALA A 44 -1.23 1.97 16.17
N ALA A 45 -1.66 0.94 16.91
CA ALA A 45 -1.38 0.79 18.34
C ALA A 45 0.13 0.66 18.63
N ALA A 46 0.89 0.04 17.72
CA ALA A 46 2.34 -0.05 17.80
C ALA A 46 3.09 1.24 17.39
N GLY A 47 2.35 2.29 17.00
CA GLY A 47 2.93 3.58 16.58
C GLY A 47 3.63 3.52 15.22
N VAL A 48 3.25 2.57 14.35
CA VAL A 48 3.75 2.50 12.97
C VAL A 48 3.09 3.62 12.17
N ARG A 49 3.90 4.47 11.55
CA ARG A 49 3.39 5.47 10.62
C ARG A 49 2.87 4.76 9.37
N MET A 50 1.61 5.01 9.05
CA MET A 50 0.95 4.44 7.89
C MET A 50 0.38 5.56 7.04
N GLU A 51 0.84 5.66 5.81
CA GLU A 51 0.28 6.57 4.83
C GLU A 51 -0.77 5.81 4.04
N ARG A 52 -2.02 6.28 4.05
CA ARG A 52 -3.07 5.66 3.25
C ARG A 52 -2.72 5.85 1.78
N ARG A 53 -2.51 4.74 1.07
CA ARG A 53 -2.29 4.73 -0.38
C ARG A 53 -3.43 4.00 -1.04
N ASP A 54 -3.83 4.45 -2.23
CA ASP A 54 -4.76 3.68 -3.02
C ASP A 54 -4.00 2.46 -3.60
N ALA A 55 -4.49 1.24 -3.34
CA ALA A 55 -3.94 0.05 -3.99
C ALA A 55 -3.98 0.15 -5.51
N ARG A 56 -4.91 0.95 -6.07
CA ARG A 56 -5.03 1.23 -7.50
C ARG A 56 -3.92 2.13 -8.04
N GLU A 57 -3.31 2.96 -7.19
CA GLU A 57 -2.11 3.71 -7.57
C GLU A 57 -0.89 2.81 -7.76
N GLY A 58 -0.84 1.67 -7.06
CA GLY A 58 0.17 0.62 -7.22
C GLY A 58 -0.16 -0.45 -8.27
N LEU A 59 -1.38 -0.45 -8.83
CA LEU A 59 -1.75 -1.42 -9.87
C LEU A 59 -0.93 -1.15 -11.14
N PRO A 60 -0.26 -2.17 -11.69
CA PRO A 60 0.35 -2.07 -12.99
C PRO A 60 -0.68 -1.61 -14.04
N ILE A 61 -0.24 -0.80 -15.01
CA ILE A 61 -1.12 -0.18 -16.02
C ILE A 61 -1.99 -1.19 -16.79
N TRP A 62 -1.56 -2.45 -16.89
CA TRP A 62 -2.29 -3.55 -17.53
C TRP A 62 -3.42 -4.15 -16.68
N MET A 63 -3.49 -3.81 -15.39
CA MET A 63 -4.57 -4.20 -14.47
C MET A 63 -5.55 -3.04 -14.18
N ARG A 64 -5.32 -1.86 -14.79
CA ARG A 64 -6.21 -0.70 -14.66
C ARG A 64 -7.34 -0.76 -15.70
N SER A 65 -8.46 -0.10 -15.40
CA SER A 65 -9.57 -0.01 -16.37
C SER A 65 -9.13 0.75 -17.63
N PRO A 66 -9.79 0.53 -18.79
CA PRO A 66 -9.47 1.25 -20.03
C PRO A 66 -9.57 2.79 -19.90
N ALA A 67 -10.40 3.30 -18.98
CA ALA A 67 -10.50 4.73 -18.70
C ALA A 67 -9.26 5.25 -17.95
N GLU A 68 -8.83 4.55 -16.90
CA GLU A 68 -7.65 4.91 -16.11
C GLU A 68 -6.35 4.78 -16.93
N LYS A 69 -6.28 3.79 -17.83
CA LYS A 69 -5.14 3.63 -18.74
C LYS A 69 -4.99 4.84 -19.68
N ARG A 70 -6.11 5.31 -20.26
CA ARG A 70 -6.12 6.50 -21.12
C ARG A 70 -5.72 7.76 -20.36
N ALA A 71 -6.20 7.94 -19.13
CA ALA A 71 -5.83 9.08 -18.29
C ALA A 71 -4.33 9.11 -17.97
N TRP A 72 -3.72 7.94 -17.68
CA TRP A 72 -2.29 7.83 -17.44
C TRP A 72 -1.46 8.12 -18.70
N GLU A 73 -1.86 7.61 -19.87
CA GLU A 73 -1.20 7.90 -21.15
C GLU A 73 -1.25 9.40 -21.50
N GLN A 74 -2.39 10.05 -21.28
CA GLN A 74 -2.56 11.49 -21.49
C GLN A 74 -1.70 12.32 -20.52
N ALA A 75 -1.68 11.96 -19.23
CA ALA A 75 -0.83 12.62 -18.24
C ALA A 75 0.66 12.50 -18.58
N ARG A 76 1.09 11.36 -19.14
CA ARG A 76 2.47 11.15 -19.59
C ARG A 76 2.82 11.95 -20.86
N ALA A 77 1.85 12.14 -21.76
CA ALA A 77 2.01 12.94 -22.97
C ALA A 77 2.06 14.46 -22.68
N ALA A 78 1.37 14.93 -21.64
CA ALA A 78 1.36 16.33 -21.22
C ALA A 78 2.59 16.74 -20.37
N ALA A 79 3.35 15.78 -19.86
CA ALA A 79 4.56 16.01 -19.06
C ALA A 79 5.85 16.13 -19.91
N LYS A 80 5.72 16.28 -21.23
CA LYS A 80 6.81 16.38 -22.21
C LYS A 80 6.65 17.66 -23.03
#